data_AF-A0A814UV86-F1
#
_entry.id   AF-A0A814UV86-F1
#
_cell.length_a   1.000
_cell.length_b   1.000
_cell.length_c   1.000
_cell.angle_alpha   90.00
_cell.angle_beta   90.00
_cell.angle_gamma   90.00
#
_symmetry.space_group_name_H-M   'P 1'
#
loop_
_entity.id
_entity.type
_entity.pdbx_description
1 polymer ?
#
loop_
_entity_poly.entity_id
_entity_poly.type
_entity_poly.pdbx_seq_one_letter_code
_entity_poly.pdbx_strand_id
1 'polypeptide(L)'
;MLYWQIQRDFLALFSRDDVTNGYFDPIDGLRAIANLLIIFCHLVTIFSAFIPSYPHIQWQEFLNSQAFMLAPIMTLALEIFFMLSAFLLTHKLIIQWMKDDNSHRLFLQQYPKLILKRALRFWPGILLATIIMFICGESRHINPVTHLVSVWLFFQNYVDYDHWLTTLSPLWTISLDMQAYILLPLLLYLFYSCRIQFQTKITKDKLNEDLFSINIDGIDHELKNQYKPIPLDVYKSTIVHELKAIFESMYKFPKSNQCFFVNGSFAHEDLLMNDLNVKNNSLFVLFLTKQNEYKIVRV
;
A
#
# COMPACT_ATOMS: atom_id res chain seq x y z
N MET A 1 13.72 23.07 -29.93
CA MET A 1 12.65 22.78 -28.96
C MET A 1 12.90 21.50 -28.16
N LEU A 2 13.25 20.37 -28.79
CA LEU A 2 13.43 19.06 -28.11
C LEU A 2 14.46 19.04 -26.96
N TYR A 3 15.62 19.71 -27.13
CA TYR A 3 16.69 19.75 -26.10
C TYR A 3 16.26 20.47 -24.82
N TRP A 4 15.48 21.54 -24.95
CA TRP A 4 14.96 22.31 -23.81
C TRP A 4 13.89 21.53 -23.03
N GLN A 5 13.12 20.66 -23.71
CA GLN A 5 12.17 19.76 -23.06
C GLN A 5 12.90 18.70 -22.22
N ILE A 6 13.96 18.09 -22.77
CA ILE A 6 14.76 17.09 -22.04
C ILE A 6 15.40 17.70 -20.78
N GLN A 7 15.95 18.92 -20.86
CA GLN A 7 16.50 19.58 -19.67
C GLN A 7 15.44 19.91 -18.62
N ARG A 8 14.24 20.35 -19.04
CA ARG A 8 13.14 20.63 -18.12
C ARG A 8 12.59 19.36 -17.48
N ASP A 9 12.46 18.28 -18.24
CA ASP A 9 12.04 16.97 -17.76
C ASP A 9 13.11 16.34 -16.84
N PHE A 10 14.38 16.60 -17.11
CA PHE A 10 15.49 16.18 -16.26
C PHE A 10 15.53 16.96 -14.95
N LEU A 11 15.41 18.29 -14.99
CA LEU A 11 15.35 19.10 -13.78
C LEU A 11 14.06 18.82 -12.98
N ALA A 12 12.93 18.54 -13.63
CA ALA A 12 11.70 18.09 -12.98
C ALA A 12 11.78 16.68 -12.37
N LEU A 13 12.82 15.88 -12.66
CA LEU A 13 13.11 14.66 -11.90
C LEU A 13 13.68 14.98 -10.51
N PHE A 14 14.29 16.16 -10.34
CA PHE A 14 14.93 16.61 -9.10
C PHE A 14 14.14 17.71 -8.38
N SER A 15 13.41 18.54 -9.12
CA SER A 15 12.39 19.44 -8.59
C SER A 15 11.18 18.58 -8.21
N ARG A 16 10.85 18.57 -6.92
CA ARG A 16 9.62 17.94 -6.43
C ARG A 16 8.69 19.06 -6.03
N ASP A 17 7.52 19.11 -6.66
CA ASP A 17 6.47 20.04 -6.25
C ASP A 17 6.02 19.64 -4.84
N ASP A 18 6.46 20.46 -3.88
CA ASP A 18 6.24 20.27 -2.46
C ASP A 18 4.76 20.45 -2.08
N VAL A 19 4.42 19.87 -0.93
CA VAL A 19 3.29 20.21 -0.04
C VAL A 19 2.00 19.37 -0.17
N THR A 20 1.62 18.77 -1.31
CA THR A 20 0.29 18.10 -1.40
C THR A 20 0.25 16.58 -1.53
N ASN A 21 1.38 15.88 -1.71
CA ASN A 21 1.38 14.47 -2.16
C ASN A 21 2.04 13.42 -1.25
N GLY A 22 2.23 13.70 0.05
CA GLY A 22 2.66 12.67 1.02
C GLY A 22 4.12 12.22 0.86
N TYR A 23 5.02 13.17 0.60
CA TYR A 23 6.47 12.93 0.62
C TYR A 23 7.02 12.96 2.04
N PHE A 24 8.09 12.20 2.27
CA PHE A 24 8.79 12.13 3.55
C PHE A 24 10.27 12.48 3.33
N ASP A 25 10.59 13.77 3.29
CA ASP A 25 11.95 14.26 2.99
C ASP A 25 13.04 13.66 3.89
N PRO A 26 12.82 13.49 5.22
CA PRO A 26 13.81 12.84 6.08
C PRO A 26 14.10 11.38 5.67
N ILE A 27 13.10 10.67 5.14
CA ILE A 27 13.26 9.28 4.70
C ILE A 27 14.13 9.23 3.44
N ASP A 28 13.97 10.16 2.51
CA ASP A 28 14.80 10.19 1.32
C ASP A 28 16.26 10.58 1.63
N GLY A 29 16.48 11.46 2.61
CA GLY A 29 17.82 11.73 3.14
C GLY A 29 18.46 10.47 3.74
N LEU A 30 17.71 9.72 4.56
CA LEU A 30 18.18 8.46 5.14
C LEU A 30 18.49 7.41 4.06
N ARG A 31 17.67 7.33 3.01
CA ARG A 31 17.93 6.45 1.85
C ARG A 31 19.17 6.85 1.07
N ALA A 32 19.45 8.14 0.92
CA ALA A 32 20.67 8.61 0.27
C ALA A 32 21.91 8.21 1.06
N ILE A 33 21.89 8.38 2.39
CA ILE A 33 22.98 7.94 3.28
C ILE A 33 23.17 6.43 3.21
N ALA A 34 22.08 5.65 3.31
CA ALA A 34 22.14 4.20 3.22
C ALA A 34 22.70 3.73 1.87
N ASN A 35 22.32 4.38 0.76
CA ASN A 35 22.84 4.08 -0.57
C ASN A 35 24.35 4.38 -0.69
N LEU A 36 24.83 5.45 -0.06
CA LEU A 36 26.27 5.75 -0.02
C LEU A 36 27.05 4.68 0.77
N LEU A 37 26.50 4.21 1.89
CA LEU A 37 27.09 3.11 2.67
C LEU A 37 27.08 1.78 1.88
N ILE A 38 26.05 1.52 1.08
CA ILE A 38 25.99 0.36 0.17
C ILE A 38 27.10 0.44 -0.90
N ILE A 39 27.31 1.62 -1.49
CA ILE A 39 28.41 1.82 -2.47
C ILE A 39 29.75 1.54 -1.79
N PHE A 40 29.96 2.04 -0.56
CA PHE A 40 31.17 1.76 0.20
C PHE A 40 31.35 0.26 0.49
N CYS A 41 30.27 -0.45 0.82
CA CYS A 41 30.27 -1.92 1.00
C CYS A 41 30.74 -2.67 -0.24
N HIS A 42 30.21 -2.29 -1.40
CA HIS A 42 30.60 -2.88 -2.67
C HIS A 42 32.05 -2.57 -3.03
N LEU A 43 32.52 -1.35 -2.75
CA LEU A 43 33.93 -1.01 -2.94
C LEU A 43 34.84 -1.88 -2.07
N VAL A 44 34.55 -2.04 -0.78
CA VAL A 44 35.33 -2.91 0.13
C VAL A 44 35.32 -4.36 -0.37
N THR A 45 34.19 -4.85 -0.86
CA THR A 45 34.05 -6.21 -1.42
C THR A 45 34.86 -6.38 -2.71
N ILE A 46 34.85 -5.37 -3.59
CA ILE A 46 35.65 -5.39 -4.83
C ILE A 46 37.14 -5.35 -4.49
N PHE A 47 37.56 -4.50 -3.55
CA PHE A 47 38.96 -4.42 -3.14
C PHE A 47 39.45 -5.71 -2.47
N SER A 48 38.61 -6.39 -1.69
CA SER A 48 39.00 -7.66 -1.07
C SER A 48 39.23 -8.77 -2.10
N ALA A 49 38.59 -8.70 -3.27
CA ALA A 49 38.82 -9.64 -4.37
C ALA A 49 40.22 -9.52 -5.01
N PHE A 50 40.90 -8.37 -4.84
CA PHE A 50 42.28 -8.18 -5.30
C PHE A 50 43.34 -8.59 -4.26
N ILE A 51 42.93 -9.01 -3.06
CA ILE A 51 43.86 -9.51 -2.04
C ILE A 51 44.25 -10.95 -2.40
N PRO A 52 45.56 -11.30 -2.42
CA PRO A 52 46.02 -12.67 -2.65
C PRO A 52 45.37 -13.67 -1.69
N SER A 53 45.23 -14.93 -2.09
CA SER A 53 44.54 -15.94 -1.27
C SER A 53 45.10 -16.03 0.16
N TYR A 54 44.20 -16.24 1.12
CA TYR A 54 44.55 -16.48 2.52
C TYR A 54 45.49 -17.70 2.65
N PRO A 55 46.52 -17.68 3.51
CA PRO A 55 46.83 -16.69 4.55
C PRO A 55 47.97 -15.71 4.19
N HIS A 56 47.81 -14.87 3.19
CA HIS A 56 48.81 -13.81 2.91
C HIS A 56 48.78 -12.67 3.95
N ILE A 57 49.92 -12.02 4.24
CA ILE A 57 50.03 -10.94 5.27
C ILE A 57 49.04 -9.79 5.05
N GLN A 58 48.72 -9.49 3.79
CA GLN A 58 47.75 -8.46 3.40
C GLN A 58 46.33 -8.76 3.89
N TRP A 59 45.98 -10.02 4.13
CA TRP A 59 44.69 -10.36 4.77
C TRP A 59 44.65 -9.88 6.22
N GLN A 60 45.75 -9.99 6.96
CA GLN A 60 45.79 -9.49 8.34
C GLN A 60 45.66 -7.97 8.36
N GLU A 61 46.33 -7.26 7.43
CA GLU A 61 46.17 -5.82 7.28
C GLU A 61 44.74 -5.42 6.93
N PHE A 62 44.09 -6.15 6.01
CA PHE A 62 42.71 -5.93 5.64
C PHE A 62 41.74 -6.17 6.81
N LEU A 63 41.89 -7.28 7.54
CA LEU A 63 41.05 -7.60 8.70
C LEU A 63 41.19 -6.57 9.82
N ASN A 64 42.37 -5.97 9.97
CA ASN A 64 42.62 -4.88 10.93
C ASN A 64 42.25 -3.49 10.39
N SER A 65 41.81 -3.38 9.13
CA SER A 65 41.47 -2.09 8.53
C SER A 65 40.13 -1.56 9.04
N GLN A 66 39.99 -0.23 9.06
CA GLN A 66 38.72 0.42 9.39
C GLN A 66 37.59 0.03 8.42
N ALA A 67 37.94 -0.26 7.16
CA ALA A 67 36.99 -0.69 6.15
C ALA A 67 36.34 -2.03 6.53
N PHE A 68 37.12 -3.01 6.98
CA PHE A 68 36.60 -4.30 7.44
C PHE A 68 35.78 -4.14 8.73
N MET A 69 36.27 -3.33 9.68
CA MET A 69 35.55 -3.05 10.93
C MET A 69 34.16 -2.42 10.72
N LEU A 70 33.98 -1.64 9.64
CA LEU A 70 32.70 -1.02 9.30
C LEU A 70 31.74 -1.97 8.55
N ALA A 71 32.17 -3.15 8.10
CA ALA A 71 31.36 -4.06 7.29
C ALA A 71 30.01 -4.46 7.93
N PRO A 72 29.90 -4.68 9.26
CA PRO A 72 28.61 -4.95 9.89
C PRO A 72 27.64 -3.77 9.78
N ILE A 73 28.13 -2.54 9.94
CA ILE A 73 27.30 -1.32 9.80
C ILE A 73 26.82 -1.16 8.36
N MET A 74 27.66 -1.51 7.39
CA MET A 74 27.27 -1.50 5.99
C MET A 74 26.18 -2.53 5.68
N THR A 75 26.25 -3.71 6.31
CA THR A 75 25.21 -4.74 6.20
C THR A 75 23.88 -4.25 6.77
N LEU A 76 23.91 -3.55 7.92
CA LEU A 76 22.72 -2.91 8.48
C LEU A 76 22.16 -1.82 7.55
N ALA A 77 23.03 -1.04 6.89
CA ALA A 77 22.61 -0.01 5.94
C ALA A 77 21.87 -0.60 4.74
N LEU A 78 22.27 -1.78 4.26
CA LEU A 78 21.53 -2.54 3.24
C LEU A 78 20.10 -2.82 3.68
N GLU A 79 19.91 -3.39 4.87
CA GLU A 79 18.59 -3.72 5.42
C GLU A 79 17.70 -2.48 5.56
N ILE A 80 18.25 -1.39 6.11
CA ILE A 80 17.54 -0.11 6.24
C ILE A 80 17.13 0.41 4.86
N PHE A 81 18.04 0.40 3.89
CA PHE A 81 17.74 0.87 2.53
C PHE A 81 16.60 0.08 1.89
N PHE A 82 16.62 -1.25 1.99
CA PHE A 82 15.57 -2.09 1.43
C PHE A 82 14.24 -1.87 2.12
N MET A 83 14.22 -1.80 3.46
CA MET A 83 13.01 -1.56 4.23
C MET A 83 12.37 -0.20 3.90
N LEU A 84 13.16 0.87 3.87
CA LEU A 84 12.66 2.20 3.52
C LEU A 84 12.17 2.27 2.07
N SER A 85 12.92 1.68 1.15
CA SER A 85 12.55 1.66 -0.26
C SER A 85 11.25 0.87 -0.49
N ALA A 86 11.10 -0.28 0.16
CA ALA A 86 9.90 -1.09 0.07
C ALA A 86 8.70 -0.40 0.77
N PHE A 87 8.92 0.21 1.93
CA PHE A 87 7.92 1.00 2.66
C PHE A 87 7.35 2.14 1.82
N LEU A 88 8.19 2.99 1.22
CA LEU A 88 7.72 4.15 0.46
C LEU A 88 6.86 3.76 -0.74
N LEU A 89 7.26 2.71 -1.47
CA LEU A 89 6.46 2.20 -2.59
C LEU A 89 5.11 1.71 -2.10
N THR A 90 5.16 0.87 -1.08
CA THR A 90 3.99 0.26 -0.48
C THR A 90 3.01 1.30 0.04
N HIS A 91 3.50 2.30 0.77
CA HIS A 91 2.72 3.41 1.27
C HIS A 91 2.01 4.16 0.14
N LYS A 92 2.73 4.45 -0.95
CA LYS A 92 2.15 5.09 -2.13
C LYS A 92 1.04 4.24 -2.76
N LEU A 93 1.24 2.94 -2.85
CA LEU A 93 0.24 1.99 -3.36
C LEU A 93 -1.00 1.95 -2.47
N ILE A 94 -0.83 1.90 -1.14
CA ILE A 94 -1.94 1.89 -0.17
C ILE A 94 -2.76 3.18 -0.30
N ILE A 95 -2.12 4.35 -0.35
CA ILE A 95 -2.82 5.63 -0.54
C ILE A 95 -3.63 5.63 -1.83
N GLN A 96 -3.08 5.07 -2.91
CA GLN A 96 -3.81 4.96 -4.19
C GLN A 96 -5.01 4.01 -4.07
N TRP A 97 -4.86 2.88 -3.37
CA TRP A 97 -5.96 1.92 -3.18
C TRP A 97 -7.07 2.47 -2.28
N MET A 98 -6.75 3.28 -1.28
CA MET A 98 -7.76 3.87 -0.39
C MET A 98 -8.58 4.97 -1.07
N LYS A 99 -8.15 5.50 -2.23
CA LYS A 99 -8.86 6.56 -2.95
C LYS A 99 -9.96 6.05 -3.89
N ASP A 100 -9.92 4.78 -4.32
CA ASP A 100 -10.84 4.23 -5.30
C ASP A 100 -11.59 3.00 -4.76
N ASP A 101 -12.92 3.01 -4.83
CA ASP A 101 -13.79 1.88 -4.45
C ASP A 101 -13.53 0.62 -5.30
N ASN A 102 -12.95 0.78 -6.49
CA ASN A 102 -12.53 -0.31 -7.39
C ASN A 102 -11.05 -0.71 -7.21
N SER A 103 -10.56 -0.64 -5.96
CA SER A 103 -9.15 -0.83 -5.60
C SER A 103 -8.51 -2.13 -6.14
N HIS A 104 -9.25 -3.24 -6.18
CA HIS A 104 -8.74 -4.54 -6.67
C HIS A 104 -8.38 -4.54 -8.15
N ARG A 105 -9.28 -4.03 -9.01
CA ARG A 105 -9.04 -4.02 -10.46
C ARG A 105 -7.89 -3.09 -10.82
N LEU A 106 -7.81 -1.95 -10.13
CA LEU A 106 -6.74 -0.98 -10.32
C LEU A 106 -5.38 -1.54 -9.89
N PHE A 107 -5.32 -2.28 -8.78
CA PHE A 107 -4.09 -2.94 -8.34
C PHE A 107 -3.53 -3.85 -9.43
N LEU A 108 -4.32 -4.81 -9.93
CA LEU A 108 -3.88 -5.78 -10.94
C LEU A 108 -3.40 -5.12 -12.24
N GLN A 109 -3.95 -3.95 -12.59
CA GLN A 109 -3.57 -3.21 -13.79
C GLN A 109 -2.33 -2.33 -13.61
N GLN A 110 -2.16 -1.72 -12.43
CA GLN A 110 -1.08 -0.75 -12.18
C GLN A 110 0.18 -1.40 -11.63
N TYR A 111 0.04 -2.44 -10.81
CA TYR A 111 1.16 -3.09 -10.13
C TYR A 111 2.23 -3.65 -11.08
N PRO A 112 1.88 -4.43 -12.14
CA PRO A 112 2.88 -4.89 -13.12
C PRO A 112 3.58 -3.74 -13.84
N LYS A 113 2.87 -2.64 -14.11
CA LYS A 113 3.44 -1.45 -14.77
C LYS A 113 4.47 -0.75 -13.89
N LEU A 114 4.22 -0.67 -12.58
CA LEU A 114 5.15 -0.09 -11.61
C LEU A 114 6.41 -0.94 -11.46
N ILE A 115 6.25 -2.26 -11.38
CA ILE A 115 7.37 -3.21 -11.37
C ILE A 115 8.20 -3.07 -12.64
N LEU A 116 7.56 -3.12 -13.82
CA LEU A 116 8.24 -3.02 -15.11
C LEU A 116 8.99 -1.70 -15.24
N LYS A 117 8.36 -0.57 -14.89
CA LYS A 117 9.02 0.74 -14.90
C LYS A 117 10.27 0.77 -14.02
N ARG A 118 10.24 0.09 -12.88
CA ARG A 118 11.40 0.00 -11.98
C ARG A 118 12.48 -0.94 -12.54
N ALA A 119 12.10 -2.12 -13.03
CA ALA A 119 13.03 -3.06 -13.65
C ALA A 119 13.78 -2.42 -14.83
N LEU A 120 13.04 -1.70 -15.70
CA LEU A 120 13.61 -0.94 -16.81
C LEU A 120 14.58 0.17 -16.37
N ARG A 121 14.44 0.71 -15.15
CA ARG A 121 15.38 1.69 -14.58
C ARG A 121 16.76 1.06 -14.30
N PHE A 122 16.81 -0.20 -13.89
CA PHE A 122 18.05 -0.89 -13.58
C PHE A 122 18.74 -1.47 -14.81
N TRP A 123 17.99 -1.71 -15.88
CA TRP A 123 18.49 -2.34 -17.10
C TRP A 123 19.71 -1.67 -17.74
N PRO A 124 19.78 -0.33 -17.88
CA PRO A 124 20.98 0.31 -18.42
C PRO A 124 22.26 0.00 -17.61
N GLY A 125 22.13 -0.07 -16.27
CA GLY A 125 23.24 -0.42 -15.40
C GLY A 125 23.64 -1.89 -15.50
N ILE A 126 22.66 -2.80 -15.57
CA ILE A 126 22.90 -4.25 -15.76
C ILE A 126 23.55 -4.50 -17.13
N LEU A 127 23.06 -3.83 -18.19
CA LEU A 127 23.62 -3.90 -19.53
C LEU A 127 25.08 -3.41 -19.55
N LEU A 128 25.36 -2.26 -18.92
CA LEU A 128 26.72 -1.73 -18.83
C LEU A 128 27.65 -2.70 -18.08
N ALA A 129 27.23 -3.22 -16.93
CA ALA A 129 28.00 -4.20 -16.16
C ALA A 129 28.27 -5.48 -16.97
N THR A 130 27.25 -5.94 -17.72
CA THR A 130 27.38 -7.09 -18.63
C THR A 130 28.39 -6.83 -19.74
N ILE A 131 28.39 -5.64 -20.34
CA ILE A 131 29.37 -5.26 -21.38
C ILE A 131 30.79 -5.24 -20.79
N ILE A 132 30.97 -4.64 -19.60
CA ILE A 132 32.26 -4.60 -18.91
C ILE A 132 32.77 -6.02 -18.62
N MET A 133 31.90 -6.92 -18.16
CA MET A 133 32.22 -8.34 -17.97
C MET A 133 32.70 -9.00 -19.27
N PHE A 134 32.04 -8.76 -20.40
CA PHE A 134 32.48 -9.32 -21.69
C PHE A 134 33.82 -8.74 -22.17
N ILE A 135 34.10 -7.46 -21.89
CA ILE A 135 35.36 -6.81 -22.29
C ILE A 135 36.53 -7.27 -21.41
N CYS A 136 36.35 -7.27 -20.09
CA CYS A 136 37.39 -7.61 -19.12
C CYS A 136 37.58 -9.14 -18.96
N GLY A 137 36.60 -9.93 -19.41
CA GLY A 137 36.55 -11.36 -19.21
C GLY A 137 36.04 -11.74 -17.82
N GLU A 138 35.50 -12.95 -17.70
CA GLU A 138 35.09 -13.56 -16.43
C GLU A 138 35.97 -14.77 -16.16
N SER A 139 36.53 -14.85 -14.95
CA SER A 139 37.65 -15.75 -14.68
C SER A 139 37.25 -17.23 -14.47
N ARG A 140 35.97 -17.56 -14.26
CA ARG A 140 35.64 -18.81 -13.52
C ARG A 140 34.56 -19.76 -14.05
N HIS A 141 33.87 -19.51 -15.16
CA HIS A 141 32.61 -20.24 -15.41
C HIS A 141 32.48 -20.96 -16.75
N ILE A 142 32.10 -22.24 -16.68
CA ILE A 142 31.90 -23.16 -17.83
C ILE A 142 30.59 -22.86 -18.58
N ASN A 143 29.61 -22.20 -17.96
CA ASN A 143 28.34 -21.83 -18.60
C ASN A 143 27.84 -20.44 -18.17
N PRO A 144 28.38 -19.35 -18.73
CA PRO A 144 28.02 -17.99 -18.32
C PRO A 144 26.57 -17.61 -18.67
N VAL A 145 25.92 -18.32 -19.59
CA VAL A 145 24.60 -17.92 -20.13
C VAL A 145 23.49 -18.09 -19.09
N THR A 146 23.44 -19.23 -18.39
CA THR A 146 22.41 -19.49 -17.35
C THR A 146 22.51 -18.48 -16.21
N HIS A 147 23.73 -18.17 -15.79
CA HIS A 147 23.99 -17.19 -14.73
C HIS A 147 23.64 -15.77 -15.18
N LEU A 148 23.97 -15.42 -16.42
CA LEU A 148 23.58 -14.13 -16.99
C LEU A 148 22.05 -13.98 -17.00
N VAL A 149 21.32 -14.99 -17.46
CA VAL A 149 19.84 -14.97 -17.41
C VAL A 149 19.33 -14.75 -15.99
N SER A 150 19.93 -15.38 -14.98
CA SER A 150 19.53 -15.18 -13.58
C SER A 150 19.73 -13.74 -13.09
N VAL A 151 20.82 -13.07 -13.51
CA VAL A 151 21.07 -11.64 -13.20
C VAL A 151 20.03 -10.76 -13.88
N TRP A 152 19.77 -10.99 -15.16
CA TRP A 152 18.83 -10.20 -15.96
C TRP A 152 17.37 -10.34 -15.52
N LEU A 153 17.03 -11.48 -14.91
CA LEU A 153 15.70 -11.75 -14.33
C LEU A 153 15.63 -11.46 -12.82
N PHE A 154 16.67 -10.91 -12.19
CA PHE A 154 16.72 -10.61 -10.76
C PHE A 154 16.58 -11.85 -9.84
N PHE A 155 17.05 -13.02 -10.28
CA PHE A 155 17.01 -14.29 -9.53
C PHE A 155 18.37 -14.82 -9.09
N GLN A 156 19.47 -14.09 -9.31
CA GLN A 156 20.82 -14.56 -8.97
C GLN A 156 20.99 -14.96 -7.49
N ASN A 157 20.22 -14.37 -6.58
CA ASN A 157 20.27 -14.68 -5.15
C ASN A 157 19.85 -16.12 -4.80
N TYR A 158 19.19 -16.81 -5.74
CA TYR A 158 18.75 -18.20 -5.59
C TYR A 158 19.64 -19.18 -6.36
N VAL A 159 20.69 -18.69 -7.00
CA VAL A 159 21.71 -19.49 -7.64
C VAL A 159 22.86 -19.67 -6.65
N ASP A 160 23.42 -20.88 -6.60
CA ASP A 160 24.56 -21.20 -5.72
C ASP A 160 25.68 -20.16 -5.84
N TYR A 161 26.17 -19.71 -4.67
CA TYR A 161 27.17 -18.64 -4.58
C TYR A 161 28.45 -18.94 -5.36
N ASP A 162 28.86 -20.21 -5.40
CA ASP A 162 30.03 -20.68 -6.14
C ASP A 162 29.93 -20.42 -7.65
N HIS A 163 28.70 -20.22 -8.16
CA HIS A 163 28.43 -19.97 -9.57
C HIS A 163 28.13 -18.50 -9.88
N TRP A 164 28.32 -17.59 -8.93
CA TRP A 164 28.14 -16.17 -9.19
C TRP A 164 29.24 -15.66 -10.14
N LEU A 165 28.82 -14.85 -11.10
CA LEU A 165 29.73 -14.12 -11.97
C LEU A 165 30.38 -13.03 -11.11
N THR A 166 31.69 -13.09 -10.90
CA THR A 166 32.40 -12.23 -9.93
C THR A 166 32.22 -10.77 -10.31
N THR A 167 32.26 -10.47 -11.61
CA THR A 167 32.06 -9.11 -12.14
C THR A 167 30.66 -8.56 -11.86
N LEU A 168 29.66 -9.44 -11.82
CA LEU A 168 28.26 -9.07 -11.62
C LEU A 168 27.78 -9.30 -10.19
N SER A 169 28.64 -9.83 -9.31
CA SER A 169 28.32 -10.12 -7.92
C SER A 169 27.64 -8.94 -7.21
N PRO A 170 28.12 -7.68 -7.31
CA PRO A 170 27.45 -6.53 -6.68
C PRO A 170 25.98 -6.33 -7.04
N LEU A 171 25.50 -6.89 -8.17
CA LEU A 171 24.11 -6.76 -8.60
C LEU A 171 23.13 -7.56 -7.71
N TRP A 172 23.62 -8.41 -6.80
CA TRP A 172 22.80 -9.19 -5.86
C TRP A 172 21.85 -8.29 -5.05
N THR A 173 22.32 -7.09 -4.68
CA THR A 173 21.53 -6.09 -3.94
C THR A 173 20.39 -5.52 -4.79
N ILE A 174 20.61 -5.33 -6.09
CA ILE A 174 19.56 -4.88 -7.03
C ILE A 174 18.50 -5.97 -7.21
N SER A 175 18.93 -7.24 -7.26
CA SER A 175 17.99 -8.37 -7.30
C SER A 175 17.14 -8.42 -6.04
N LEU A 176 17.74 -8.22 -4.87
CA LEU A 176 17.01 -8.18 -3.61
C LEU A 176 16.04 -6.99 -3.54
N ASP A 177 16.45 -5.80 -4.00
CA ASP A 177 15.54 -4.65 -4.12
C ASP A 177 14.33 -5.02 -4.97
N MET A 178 14.54 -5.58 -6.17
CA MET A 178 13.42 -5.93 -7.05
C MET A 178 12.51 -7.01 -6.43
N GLN A 179 13.08 -8.00 -5.74
CA GLN A 179 12.31 -9.02 -5.02
C GLN A 179 11.46 -8.40 -3.90
N ALA A 180 12.02 -7.51 -3.09
CA ALA A 180 11.28 -6.81 -2.03
C ALA A 180 10.14 -5.97 -2.59
N TYR A 181 10.36 -5.33 -3.75
CA TYR A 181 9.37 -4.55 -4.48
C TYR A 181 8.22 -5.38 -5.04
N ILE A 182 8.45 -6.65 -5.34
CA ILE A 182 7.41 -7.59 -5.76
C ILE A 182 6.69 -8.12 -4.51
N LEU A 183 7.44 -8.71 -3.59
CA LEU A 183 6.89 -9.46 -2.46
C LEU A 183 6.09 -8.58 -1.49
N LEU A 184 6.60 -7.41 -1.10
CA LEU A 184 5.97 -6.62 -0.04
C LEU A 184 4.58 -6.09 -0.43
N PRO A 185 4.38 -5.45 -1.61
CA PRO A 185 3.04 -5.03 -2.00
C PRO A 185 2.08 -6.19 -2.22
N LEU A 186 2.57 -7.33 -2.72
CA LEU A 186 1.75 -8.52 -2.91
C LEU A 186 1.26 -9.09 -1.58
N LEU A 187 2.16 -9.17 -0.59
CA LEU A 187 1.86 -9.63 0.76
C LEU A 187 0.85 -8.70 1.45
N LEU A 188 1.00 -7.38 1.29
CA LEU A 188 0.04 -6.42 1.83
C LEU A 188 -1.30 -6.43 1.11
N TYR A 189 -1.29 -6.60 -0.21
CA TYR A 189 -2.51 -6.83 -0.97
C TYR A 189 -3.25 -8.08 -0.48
N LEU A 190 -2.52 -9.17 -0.21
CA LEU A 190 -3.09 -10.40 0.35
C LEU A 190 -3.69 -10.16 1.74
N PHE A 191 -2.97 -9.50 2.64
CA PHE A 191 -3.50 -9.15 3.97
C PHE A 191 -4.73 -8.25 3.91
N TYR A 192 -4.71 -7.24 3.02
CA TYR A 192 -5.84 -6.34 2.81
C TYR A 192 -7.06 -7.08 2.27
N SER A 193 -6.87 -7.97 1.29
CA SER A 193 -7.93 -8.78 0.70
C SER A 193 -8.57 -9.72 1.73
N CYS A 194 -7.75 -10.40 2.54
CA CYS A 194 -8.22 -11.27 3.62
C CYS A 194 -9.04 -10.50 4.65
N ARG A 195 -8.61 -9.29 5.03
CA ARG A 195 -9.35 -8.44 5.98
C ARG A 195 -10.74 -8.08 5.47
N ILE A 196 -10.88 -7.68 4.21
CA ILE A 196 -12.17 -7.32 3.62
C ILE A 196 -13.11 -8.53 3.56
N GLN A 197 -12.59 -9.68 3.14
CA GLN A 197 -13.38 -10.92 3.11
C GLN A 197 -13.88 -11.30 4.52
N PHE A 198 -13.04 -11.14 5.54
CA PHE A 198 -13.43 -11.42 6.92
C PHE A 198 -14.49 -10.44 7.44
N GLN A 199 -14.33 -9.14 7.17
CA GLN A 199 -15.30 -8.13 7.57
C GLN A 199 -16.66 -8.33 6.89
N THR A 200 -16.68 -8.60 5.59
CA THR A 200 -17.92 -8.84 4.83
C THR A 200 -18.64 -10.10 5.29
N LYS A 201 -17.91 -11.16 5.70
CA LYS A 201 -18.50 -12.36 6.28
C LYS A 201 -19.16 -12.07 7.64
N ILE A 202 -18.46 -11.40 8.55
CA ILE A 202 -19.02 -11.01 9.86
C ILE A 202 -20.29 -10.17 9.70
N THR A 203 -20.30 -9.22 8.76
CA THR A 203 -21.47 -8.38 8.53
C THR A 203 -22.65 -9.18 8.00
N LYS A 204 -22.43 -10.13 7.09
CA LYS A 204 -23.50 -11.01 6.57
C LYS A 204 -24.06 -11.95 7.64
N ASP A 205 -23.19 -12.53 8.46
CA ASP A 205 -23.60 -13.46 9.53
C ASP A 205 -24.45 -12.71 10.57
N LYS A 206 -24.05 -11.50 10.98
CA LYS A 206 -24.87 -10.63 11.83
C LYS A 206 -26.21 -10.25 11.20
N LEU A 207 -26.21 -9.91 9.90
CA LEU A 207 -27.46 -9.53 9.21
C LEU A 207 -28.47 -10.68 9.19
N ASN A 208 -27.99 -11.93 9.04
CA ASN A 208 -28.83 -13.12 9.00
C ASN A 208 -29.37 -13.51 10.40
N GLU A 209 -28.59 -13.32 11.47
CA GLU A 209 -29.07 -13.56 12.84
C GLU A 209 -30.11 -12.54 13.30
N ASP A 210 -30.02 -11.29 12.82
CA ASP A 210 -30.94 -10.21 13.17
C ASP A 210 -32.22 -10.19 12.30
N LEU A 211 -32.34 -11.00 11.24
CA LEU A 211 -33.52 -11.11 10.37
C LEU A 211 -34.66 -11.95 11.00
N PHE A 212 -35.16 -11.51 12.16
CA PHE A 212 -36.42 -12.00 12.74
C PHE A 212 -37.62 -11.25 12.13
N SER A 213 -38.57 -12.02 11.59
CA SER A 213 -39.84 -11.53 11.02
C SER A 213 -40.71 -10.86 12.09
N ILE A 214 -40.92 -9.55 11.99
CA ILE A 214 -41.84 -8.82 12.87
C ILE A 214 -43.15 -8.56 12.13
N ASN A 215 -44.20 -9.12 12.70
CA ASN A 215 -45.59 -8.93 12.33
C ASN A 215 -46.07 -7.54 12.79
N ILE A 216 -46.69 -6.77 11.91
CA ILE A 216 -47.01 -5.33 12.13
C ILE A 216 -48.52 -5.16 12.29
N ASP A 217 -49.03 -5.57 13.43
CA ASP A 217 -50.48 -5.56 13.69
C ASP A 217 -50.98 -4.35 14.52
N GLY A 218 -50.16 -3.32 14.76
CA GLY A 218 -50.48 -2.28 15.77
C GLY A 218 -50.47 -0.80 15.36
N ILE A 219 -50.36 -0.44 14.08
CA ILE A 219 -50.35 0.97 13.65
C ILE A 219 -51.68 1.34 13.01
N ASP A 220 -52.32 2.38 13.55
CA ASP A 220 -53.62 2.93 13.12
C ASP A 220 -53.76 2.99 11.60
N HIS A 221 -54.86 2.43 11.12
CA HIS A 221 -55.13 2.23 9.69
C HIS A 221 -55.20 3.53 8.88
N GLU A 222 -55.43 4.68 9.50
CA GLU A 222 -55.54 5.98 8.80
C GLU A 222 -54.19 6.51 8.29
N LEU A 223 -53.12 6.40 9.08
CA LEU A 223 -51.79 6.91 8.68
C LEU A 223 -51.12 6.03 7.61
N LYS A 224 -51.43 4.73 7.57
CA LYS A 224 -50.89 3.79 6.56
C LYS A 224 -51.31 4.13 5.13
N ASN A 225 -52.46 4.79 4.95
CA ASN A 225 -52.99 5.07 3.61
C ASN A 225 -52.43 6.35 2.98
N GLN A 226 -51.93 7.29 3.78
CA GLN A 226 -51.48 8.59 3.27
C GLN A 226 -49.98 8.64 2.95
N TYR A 227 -49.17 7.79 3.59
CA TYR A 227 -47.71 7.81 3.41
C TYR A 227 -47.18 6.40 3.17
N LYS A 228 -46.50 6.20 2.03
CA LYS A 228 -45.80 4.95 1.73
C LYS A 228 -44.49 4.91 2.55
N PRO A 229 -44.36 4.03 3.55
CA PRO A 229 -43.15 3.96 4.35
C PRO A 229 -41.96 3.57 3.47
N ILE A 230 -40.83 4.21 3.71
CA ILE A 230 -39.58 3.95 3.01
C ILE A 230 -38.80 2.95 3.86
N PRO A 231 -38.59 1.72 3.41
CA PRO A 231 -37.77 0.76 4.14
C PRO A 231 -36.30 1.20 4.10
N LEU A 232 -35.65 1.18 5.25
CA LEU A 232 -34.25 1.54 5.40
C LEU A 232 -33.56 0.57 6.34
N ASP A 233 -32.61 -0.21 5.82
CA ASP A 233 -31.83 -1.12 6.64
C ASP A 233 -30.73 -0.35 7.39
N VAL A 234 -30.78 -0.36 8.72
CA VAL A 234 -29.85 0.38 9.59
C VAL A 234 -29.28 -0.56 10.65
N TYR A 235 -27.98 -0.46 10.93
CA TYR A 235 -27.36 -1.26 11.98
C TYR A 235 -27.69 -0.70 13.37
N LYS A 236 -27.78 -1.57 14.39
CA LYS A 236 -27.94 -1.15 15.80
C LYS A 236 -26.83 -0.22 16.30
N SER A 237 -25.64 -0.34 15.72
CA SER A 237 -24.48 0.50 16.01
C SER A 237 -24.43 1.80 15.22
N THR A 238 -25.37 2.03 14.31
CA THR A 238 -25.44 3.28 13.54
C THR A 238 -25.86 4.41 14.48
N ILE A 239 -25.16 5.53 14.37
CA ILE A 239 -25.45 6.75 15.12
C ILE A 239 -26.52 7.54 14.34
N VAL A 240 -27.45 8.20 15.04
CA VAL A 240 -28.51 9.00 14.39
C VAL A 240 -27.96 10.05 13.42
N HIS A 241 -26.79 10.62 13.70
CA HIS A 241 -26.07 11.52 12.78
C HIS A 241 -25.74 10.87 11.42
N GLU A 242 -25.34 9.60 11.40
CA GLU A 242 -25.08 8.85 10.16
C GLU A 242 -26.39 8.62 9.40
N LEU A 243 -27.48 8.30 10.11
CA LEU A 243 -28.81 8.17 9.51
C LEU A 243 -29.23 9.46 8.78
N LYS A 244 -29.02 10.62 9.41
CA LYS A 244 -29.28 11.93 8.77
C LYS A 244 -28.48 12.14 7.49
N ALA A 245 -27.23 11.65 7.46
CA ALA A 245 -26.37 11.73 6.27
C ALA A 245 -26.90 10.88 5.12
N ILE A 246 -27.39 9.68 5.42
CA ILE A 246 -28.02 8.80 4.42
C ILE A 246 -29.26 9.49 3.85
N PHE A 247 -30.11 10.06 4.69
CA PHE A 247 -31.29 10.83 4.24
C PHE A 247 -30.95 12.06 3.41
N GLU A 248 -29.93 12.82 3.81
CA GLU A 248 -29.44 13.97 3.06
C GLU A 248 -28.95 13.55 1.66
N SER A 249 -28.23 12.43 1.56
CA SER A 249 -27.73 11.93 0.27
C SER A 249 -28.87 11.50 -0.67
N MET A 250 -29.88 10.79 -0.14
CA MET A 250 -31.01 10.25 -0.90
C MET A 250 -32.00 11.35 -1.33
N TYR A 251 -32.33 12.28 -0.44
CA TYR A 251 -33.43 13.22 -0.66
C TYR A 251 -32.99 14.68 -0.80
N LYS A 252 -31.68 14.95 -0.69
CA LYS A 252 -31.11 16.31 -0.75
C LYS A 252 -31.64 17.27 0.32
N PHE A 253 -32.11 16.73 1.44
CA PHE A 253 -32.53 17.55 2.59
C PHE A 253 -31.33 17.80 3.53
N PRO A 254 -31.00 19.07 3.86
CA PRO A 254 -29.89 19.37 4.77
C PRO A 254 -30.08 18.70 6.13
N LYS A 255 -29.02 18.10 6.70
CA LYS A 255 -29.06 17.47 8.04
C LYS A 255 -29.64 18.36 9.12
N SER A 256 -29.33 19.66 9.07
CA SER A 256 -29.79 20.67 10.03
C SER A 256 -31.31 20.86 10.06
N ASN A 257 -32.03 20.42 9.01
CA ASN A 257 -33.49 20.50 8.94
C ASN A 257 -34.19 19.16 9.26
N GLN A 258 -33.43 18.12 9.61
CA GLN A 258 -33.94 16.78 9.86
C GLN A 258 -34.07 16.53 11.37
N CYS A 259 -35.26 16.11 11.80
CA CYS A 259 -35.54 15.68 13.17
C CYS A 259 -36.13 14.28 13.15
N PHE A 260 -35.53 13.34 13.91
CA PHE A 260 -36.03 11.97 14.00
C PHE A 260 -36.81 11.78 15.31
N PHE A 261 -38.00 11.21 15.19
CA PHE A 261 -38.79 10.76 16.33
C PHE A 261 -38.88 9.24 16.33
N VAL A 262 -38.59 8.63 17.48
CA VAL A 262 -38.63 7.19 17.71
C VAL A 262 -39.47 6.93 18.95
N ASN A 263 -40.51 6.10 18.82
CA ASN A 263 -41.43 5.77 19.92
C ASN A 263 -42.00 7.01 20.64
N GLY A 264 -42.25 8.10 19.90
CA GLY A 264 -42.79 9.36 20.45
C GLY A 264 -41.76 10.30 21.09
N SER A 265 -40.48 9.92 21.15
CA SER A 265 -39.39 10.73 21.71
C SER A 265 -38.43 11.23 20.63
N PHE A 266 -37.83 12.40 20.86
CA PHE A 266 -36.81 12.96 19.96
C PHE A 266 -35.50 12.17 20.05
N ALA A 267 -34.95 11.75 18.92
CA ALA A 267 -33.68 11.05 18.84
C ALA A 267 -32.53 12.05 18.69
N HIS A 268 -31.69 12.18 19.73
CA HIS A 268 -30.47 12.99 19.68
C HIS A 268 -29.44 12.43 18.70
N GLU A 269 -28.64 13.31 18.09
CA GLU A 269 -27.71 12.96 17.01
C GLU A 269 -26.62 11.99 17.44
N ASP A 270 -26.22 12.02 18.71
CA ASP A 270 -25.14 11.20 19.27
C ASP A 270 -25.62 9.84 19.80
N LEU A 271 -26.93 9.58 19.78
CA LEU A 271 -27.47 8.31 20.25
C LEU A 271 -27.27 7.22 19.19
N LEU A 272 -26.95 6.02 19.68
CA LEU A 272 -26.95 4.82 18.86
C LEU A 272 -28.39 4.32 18.68
N MET A 273 -28.68 3.65 17.57
CA MET A 273 -30.00 3.01 17.39
C MET A 273 -30.31 2.01 18.52
N ASN A 274 -29.29 1.36 19.07
CA ASN A 274 -29.43 0.47 20.21
C ASN A 274 -29.94 1.17 21.47
N ASP A 275 -29.50 2.42 21.72
CA ASP A 275 -29.88 3.19 22.91
C ASP A 275 -31.33 3.69 22.84
N LEU A 276 -31.86 3.80 21.62
CA LEU A 276 -33.23 4.22 21.35
C LEU A 276 -34.26 3.09 21.51
N ASN A 277 -33.83 1.89 21.95
CA ASN A 277 -34.66 0.68 22.03
C ASN A 277 -35.40 0.39 20.71
N VAL A 278 -34.75 0.69 19.58
CA VAL A 278 -35.27 0.46 18.25
C VAL A 278 -35.31 -1.05 18.01
N LYS A 279 -36.51 -1.60 17.90
CA LYS A 279 -36.73 -2.97 17.46
C LYS A 279 -36.72 -3.01 15.92
N ASN A 280 -36.53 -4.16 15.29
CA ASN A 280 -36.65 -4.26 13.85
C ASN A 280 -38.04 -3.76 13.38
N ASN A 281 -38.13 -3.17 12.18
CA ASN A 281 -39.37 -2.58 11.65
C ASN A 281 -39.95 -1.43 12.51
N SER A 282 -39.13 -0.79 13.34
CA SER A 282 -39.58 0.40 14.07
C SER A 282 -39.88 1.52 13.08
N LEU A 283 -40.97 2.24 13.34
CA LEU A 283 -41.27 3.44 12.57
C LEU A 283 -40.48 4.61 13.13
N PHE A 284 -39.68 5.22 12.26
CA PHE A 284 -39.06 6.50 12.46
C PHE A 284 -39.92 7.55 11.77
N VAL A 285 -40.34 8.57 12.51
CA VAL A 285 -40.98 9.73 11.89
C VAL A 285 -39.90 10.77 11.66
N LEU A 286 -39.58 11.01 10.39
CA LEU A 286 -38.69 12.09 9.98
C LEU A 286 -39.51 13.36 9.82
N PHE A 287 -39.26 14.35 10.66
CA PHE A 287 -39.87 15.67 10.59
C PHE A 287 -38.89 16.65 9.91
N LEU A 288 -39.36 17.38 8.89
CA LEU A 288 -38.59 18.39 8.17
C LEU A 288 -38.97 19.78 8.67
N THR A 289 -38.12 20.37 9.52
CA THR A 289 -38.44 21.58 10.29
C THR A 289 -38.77 22.81 9.45
N LYS A 290 -38.20 22.94 8.24
CA LYS A 290 -38.45 24.09 7.37
C LYS A 290 -39.73 24.01 6.54
N GLN A 291 -40.25 22.81 6.30
CA GLN A 291 -41.35 22.61 5.34
C GLN A 291 -42.67 22.25 6.02
N ASN A 292 -42.67 22.01 7.35
CA ASN A 292 -43.81 21.41 8.07
C ASN A 292 -44.29 20.10 7.41
N GLU A 293 -43.39 19.41 6.70
CA GLU A 293 -43.64 18.11 6.09
C GLU A 293 -43.06 17.02 6.99
N TYR A 294 -43.77 15.90 7.09
CA TYR A 294 -43.27 14.69 7.74
C TYR A 294 -43.22 13.54 6.74
N LYS A 295 -42.18 12.71 6.86
CA LYS A 295 -42.04 11.45 6.13
C LYS A 295 -41.94 10.30 7.12
N ILE A 296 -42.70 9.24 6.87
CA ILE A 296 -42.63 8.03 7.67
C ILE A 296 -41.57 7.12 7.06
N VAL A 297 -40.55 6.84 7.86
CA VAL A 297 -39.43 5.96 7.54
C VAL A 297 -39.64 4.69 8.34
N ARG A 298 -39.51 3.54 7.69
CA ARG A 298 -39.50 2.26 8.38
C ARG A 298 -38.06 1.77 8.42
N VAL A 299 -37.52 1.62 9.63
CA VAL A 299 -36.18 1.10 9.89
C VAL A 299 -36.28 -0.30 10.48
#